data_AF-A0A822F0R6-F1
#
_entry.id   AF-A0A822F0R6-F1
#
_cell.length_a   1.000
_cell.length_b   1.000
_cell.length_c   1.000
_cell.angle_alpha   90.00
_cell.angle_beta   90.00
_cell.angle_gamma   90.00
#
_symmetry.space_group_name_H-M   'P 1'
#
loop_
_entity.id
_entity.type
_entity.pdbx_description
1 polymer ?
#
loop_
_entity_poly.entity_id
_entity_poly.type
_entity_poly.pdbx_seq_one_letter_code
_entity_poly.pdbx_strand_id
1 'polypeptide(L)'
;LLPLQEPPDFYERVLQSFDHLAAYFETVCREEQHIPSPPCEEITTFRRTLQQFALSTEQLQLLYFQEITQTNPPYECSTNNGVIVFRTAYEIVNDLISIYVQILSCRDLPKMDYFGASDPYVILELLPSTLYPKRPKEEKTSTIKRTLNPEFNQLFQW
;
A
#
# COMPACT_ATOMS: atom_id res chain seq x y z
N LEU A 1 -31.29 -5.20 -11.31
CA LEU A 1 -30.40 -5.27 -12.48
C LEU A 1 -29.19 -6.08 -12.04
N LEU A 2 -29.05 -7.31 -12.53
CA LEU A 2 -27.79 -8.05 -12.36
C LEU A 2 -26.72 -7.25 -13.10
N PRO A 3 -25.55 -6.95 -12.50
CA PRO A 3 -24.47 -6.35 -13.26
C PRO A 3 -24.17 -7.30 -14.43
N LEU A 4 -24.05 -6.76 -15.64
CA LEU A 4 -23.48 -7.49 -16.78
C LEU A 4 -22.09 -7.94 -16.32
N GLN A 5 -21.99 -9.19 -15.93
CA GLN A 5 -20.75 -9.78 -15.51
C GLN A 5 -19.99 -10.06 -16.81
N GLU A 6 -19.08 -9.14 -17.15
CA GLU A 6 -18.14 -9.35 -18.25
C GLU A 6 -17.45 -10.71 -18.03
N PRO A 7 -17.18 -11.48 -19.11
CA PRO A 7 -16.51 -12.77 -18.95
C PRO A 7 -15.16 -12.54 -18.23
N PRO A 8 -14.76 -13.45 -17.31
CA PRO A 8 -13.68 -13.23 -16.35
C PRO A 8 -12.35 -12.76 -16.98
N ASP A 9 -12.11 -13.10 -18.25
CA ASP A 9 -10.85 -12.82 -18.95
C ASP A 9 -11.02 -11.78 -20.07
N PHE A 10 -12.09 -10.97 -20.08
CA PHE A 10 -12.34 -9.99 -21.14
C PHE A 10 -11.15 -9.04 -21.32
N TYR A 11 -10.74 -8.36 -20.25
CA TYR A 11 -9.62 -7.42 -20.28
C TYR A 11 -8.29 -8.11 -20.57
N GLU A 12 -8.10 -9.36 -20.12
CA GLU A 12 -6.91 -10.14 -20.48
C GLU A 12 -6.82 -10.38 -21.99
N ARG A 13 -7.93 -10.77 -22.63
CA ARG A 13 -7.98 -10.97 -24.08
C ARG A 13 -7.79 -9.67 -24.85
N VAL A 14 -8.35 -8.56 -24.37
CA VAL A 14 -8.15 -7.23 -24.97
C VAL A 14 -6.68 -6.83 -24.84
N LEU A 15 -6.05 -7.04 -23.67
CA LEU A 15 -4.64 -6.75 -23.44
C LEU A 15 -3.73 -7.60 -24.34
N GLN A 16 -3.97 -8.90 -24.46
CA GLN A 16 -3.24 -9.79 -25.36
C GLN A 16 -3.35 -9.35 -26.82
N SER A 17 -4.57 -9.00 -27.26
CA SER A 17 -4.81 -8.51 -28.62
C SER A 17 -4.11 -7.18 -28.87
N PHE A 18 -4.16 -6.28 -27.89
CA PHE A 18 -3.46 -5.00 -27.93
C PHE A 18 -1.94 -5.18 -28.01
N ASP A 19 -1.36 -6.09 -27.22
CA ASP A 19 0.06 -6.38 -27.24
C ASP A 19 0.53 -6.93 -28.59
N HIS A 20 -0.26 -7.81 -29.23
CA HIS A 20 0.00 -8.28 -30.58
C HIS A 20 -0.05 -7.16 -31.62
N LEU A 21 -1.05 -6.27 -31.54
CA LEU A 21 -1.16 -5.12 -32.44
C LEU A 21 0.01 -4.15 -32.25
N ALA A 22 0.36 -3.82 -31.01
CA ALA A 22 1.50 -2.96 -30.69
C ALA A 22 2.80 -3.54 -31.26
N ALA A 23 3.07 -4.84 -31.06
CA ALA A 23 4.24 -5.51 -31.61
C ALA A 23 4.27 -5.48 -33.14
N TYR A 24 3.13 -5.73 -33.80
CA TYR A 24 3.03 -5.66 -35.26
C TYR A 24 3.34 -4.24 -35.79
N PHE A 25 2.78 -3.21 -35.18
CA PHE A 25 3.04 -1.83 -35.61
C PHE A 25 4.47 -1.40 -35.31
N GLU A 26 5.07 -1.86 -34.21
CA GLU A 26 6.50 -1.65 -33.91
C GLU A 26 7.40 -2.29 -34.99
N THR A 27 7.10 -3.52 -35.43
CA THR A 27 7.87 -4.17 -36.51
C THR A 27 7.73 -3.42 -37.83
N VAL A 28 6.51 -3.00 -38.20
CA VAL A 28 6.26 -2.26 -39.44
C VAL A 28 6.95 -0.90 -39.43
N CYS A 29 6.91 -0.15 -38.33
CA CYS A 29 7.61 1.14 -38.22
C CYS A 29 9.14 0.98 -38.33
N ARG A 30 9.68 -0.17 -37.92
CA ARG A 30 11.12 -0.45 -38.01
C ARG A 30 11.56 -0.76 -39.44
N GLU A 31 10.69 -1.38 -40.22
CA GLU A 31 10.94 -1.75 -41.63
C GLU A 31 10.66 -0.58 -42.58
N GLU A 32 9.61 0.19 -42.33
CA GLU A 32 9.15 1.31 -43.16
C GLU A 32 9.49 2.65 -42.48
N GLN A 33 10.68 3.20 -42.78
CA GLN A 33 11.23 4.44 -42.18
C GLN A 33 10.35 5.71 -42.35
N HIS A 34 9.29 5.65 -43.16
CA HIS A 34 8.37 6.76 -43.41
C HIS A 34 7.15 6.80 -42.48
N ILE A 35 6.92 5.76 -41.68
CA ILE A 35 5.78 5.70 -40.76
C ILE A 35 6.21 6.26 -39.39
N PRO A 36 5.60 7.35 -38.91
CA PRO A 36 5.91 7.88 -37.60
C PRO A 36 5.49 6.86 -36.53
N SER A 37 6.37 6.61 -35.55
CA SER A 37 6.04 5.80 -34.39
C SER A 37 4.81 6.39 -33.69
N PRO A 38 3.81 5.60 -33.32
CA PRO A 38 2.64 6.11 -32.61
C PRO A 38 3.05 6.80 -31.29
N PRO A 39 2.26 7.78 -30.81
CA PRO A 39 2.56 8.46 -29.56
C PRO A 39 2.63 7.45 -28.42
N CYS A 40 3.86 7.21 -27.95
CA CYS A 40 4.18 6.19 -26.97
C CYS A 40 3.39 6.38 -25.65
N GLU A 41 3.09 7.63 -25.29
CA GLU A 41 2.37 7.95 -24.07
C GLU A 41 0.91 7.49 -24.07
N GLU A 42 0.19 7.66 -25.19
CA GLU A 42 -1.22 7.23 -25.30
C GLU A 42 -1.32 5.70 -25.28
N ILE A 43 -0.44 5.02 -26.02
CA ILE A 43 -0.33 3.55 -26.03
C ILE A 43 0.02 3.04 -24.62
N THR A 44 1.00 3.66 -23.95
CA THR A 44 1.42 3.26 -22.61
C THR A 44 0.31 3.48 -21.58
N THR A 45 -0.39 4.61 -21.68
CA THR A 45 -1.52 4.94 -20.79
C THR A 45 -2.66 3.95 -20.99
N PHE A 46 -3.05 3.70 -22.25
CA PHE A 46 -4.11 2.75 -22.56
C PHE A 46 -3.75 1.32 -22.11
N ARG A 47 -2.51 0.87 -22.35
CA ARG A 47 -2.01 -0.43 -21.86
C ARG A 47 -2.12 -0.53 -20.34
N ARG A 48 -1.68 0.50 -19.62
CA ARG A 48 -1.75 0.55 -18.15
C ARG A 48 -3.20 0.47 -17.66
N THR A 49 -4.12 1.17 -18.31
CA THR A 49 -5.55 1.12 -17.97
C THR A 49 -6.13 -0.28 -18.20
N LEU A 50 -5.83 -0.91 -19.35
CA LEU A 50 -6.27 -2.29 -19.61
C LEU A 50 -5.69 -3.29 -18.61
N GLN A 51 -4.41 -3.13 -18.25
CA GLN A 51 -3.77 -3.94 -17.21
C GLN A 51 -4.51 -3.78 -15.88
N GLN A 52 -4.83 -2.56 -15.45
CA GLN A 52 -5.59 -2.32 -14.22
C GLN A 52 -6.97 -2.98 -14.26
N PHE A 53 -7.69 -2.93 -15.39
CA PHE A 53 -9.00 -3.57 -15.53
C PHE A 53 -8.93 -5.11 -15.54
N ALA A 54 -7.78 -5.69 -15.89
CA ALA A 54 -7.56 -7.13 -15.81
C ALA A 54 -7.23 -7.62 -14.38
N LEU A 55 -6.96 -6.72 -13.43
CA LEU A 55 -6.59 -7.09 -12.06
C LEU A 55 -7.81 -7.29 -11.18
N SER A 56 -7.67 -8.21 -10.21
CA SER A 56 -8.65 -8.38 -9.14
C SER A 56 -8.67 -7.15 -8.23
N THR A 57 -9.77 -6.96 -7.48
CA THR A 57 -9.87 -5.92 -6.45
C THR A 57 -8.70 -6.00 -5.46
N GLU A 58 -8.27 -7.19 -5.07
CA GLU A 58 -7.16 -7.40 -4.16
C GLU A 58 -5.83 -6.92 -4.75
N GLN A 59 -5.57 -7.24 -6.01
CA GLN A 59 -4.38 -6.80 -6.74
C GLN A 59 -4.37 -5.28 -6.93
N LEU A 60 -5.52 -4.68 -7.26
CA LEU A 60 -5.67 -3.22 -7.36
C LEU A 60 -5.40 -2.53 -6.03
N GLN A 61 -5.89 -3.10 -4.92
CA GLN A 61 -5.59 -2.59 -3.59
C GLN A 61 -4.09 -2.65 -3.29
N LEU A 62 -3.43 -3.77 -3.57
CA LEU A 62 -1.97 -3.90 -3.38
C LEU A 62 -1.20 -2.87 -4.21
N LEU A 63 -1.56 -2.67 -5.48
CA LEU A 63 -0.94 -1.65 -6.33
C LEU A 63 -1.11 -0.24 -5.75
N TYR A 64 -2.32 0.10 -5.30
CA TYR A 64 -2.57 1.39 -4.66
C TYR A 64 -1.68 1.59 -3.41
N PHE A 65 -1.61 0.59 -2.53
CA PHE A 65 -0.77 0.67 -1.33
C PHE A 65 0.72 0.78 -1.66
N GLN A 66 1.18 0.08 -2.70
CA GLN A 66 2.54 0.22 -3.21
C GLN A 66 2.81 1.62 -3.77
N GLU A 67 1.87 2.21 -4.51
CA GLU A 67 2.01 3.54 -5.09
C GLU A 67 2.07 4.63 -4.01
N ILE A 68 1.21 4.58 -3.00
CA ILE A 68 1.22 5.57 -1.92
C ILE A 68 2.50 5.51 -1.08
N THR A 69 3.18 4.37 -0.98
CA THR A 69 4.49 4.29 -0.30
C THR A 69 5.62 4.97 -1.07
N GLN A 70 5.46 5.16 -2.38
CA GLN A 70 6.44 5.81 -3.24
C GLN A 70 6.14 7.30 -3.45
N THR A 71 4.86 7.64 -3.52
CA THR A 71 4.38 8.97 -3.91
C THR A 71 4.15 9.91 -2.72
N ASN A 72 3.80 9.37 -1.55
CA ASN A 72 3.73 10.18 -0.35
C ASN A 72 5.14 10.24 0.26
N PRO A 73 5.75 11.44 0.35
CA PRO A 73 6.96 11.58 1.14
C PRO A 73 6.66 11.10 2.57
N PRO A 74 7.65 10.49 3.28
CA PRO A 74 7.48 10.19 4.70
C PRO A 74 6.98 11.46 5.38
N TYR A 75 5.89 11.33 6.14
CA TYR A 75 5.13 12.44 6.72
C TYR A 75 6.08 13.54 7.23
N GLU A 76 6.25 14.63 6.49
CA GLU A 76 7.10 15.74 6.90
C GLU A 76 6.35 16.51 7.98
N CYS A 77 6.58 16.12 9.23
CA CYS A 77 5.94 16.77 10.35
C CYS A 77 6.67 18.10 10.65
N SER A 78 6.06 19.20 10.22
CA SER A 78 6.56 20.57 10.47
C SER A 78 6.53 20.96 11.96
N THR A 79 5.81 20.20 12.79
CA THR A 79 5.77 20.32 14.25
C THR A 79 6.49 19.16 14.93
N ASN A 80 7.16 19.46 16.05
CA ASN A 80 7.72 18.42 16.92
C ASN A 80 6.59 17.62 17.60
N ASN A 81 6.13 16.56 16.93
CA ASN A 81 5.09 15.65 17.41
C ASN A 81 5.65 14.49 18.24
N GLY A 82 6.92 14.59 18.65
CA GLY A 82 7.66 13.53 19.32
C GLY A 82 8.14 12.44 18.36
N VAL A 83 8.82 11.45 18.93
CA VAL A 83 9.45 10.34 18.21
C VAL A 83 8.91 9.03 18.77
N ILE A 84 8.50 8.11 17.92
CA ILE A 84 8.20 6.72 18.29
C ILE A 84 9.38 5.81 17.95
N VAL A 85 9.70 4.91 18.86
CA VAL A 85 10.71 3.87 18.67
C VAL A 85 10.00 2.53 18.67
N PHE A 86 10.19 1.76 17.60
CA PHE A 86 9.64 0.43 17.46
C PHE A 86 10.63 -0.48 16.74
N ARG A 87 10.38 -1.79 16.82
CA ARG A 87 11.11 -2.82 16.08
C ARG A 87 10.13 -3.64 15.28
N THR A 88 10.57 -4.08 14.11
CA THR A 88 9.82 -5.01 13.28
C THR A 88 10.68 -6.20 12.94
N ALA A 89 10.05 -7.35 12.81
CA ALA A 89 10.66 -8.57 12.32
C ALA A 89 9.59 -9.39 11.59
N TYR A 90 10.01 -10.27 10.70
CA TYR A 90 9.13 -11.26 10.10
C TYR A 90 9.82 -12.61 10.07
N GLU A 91 9.02 -13.66 10.13
CA GLU A 91 9.48 -15.04 10.02
C GLU A 91 8.61 -15.78 9.00
N ILE A 92 9.24 -16.64 8.20
CA ILE A 92 8.55 -17.46 7.21
C ILE A 92 8.83 -18.92 7.54
N VAL A 93 7.79 -19.66 7.93
CA VAL A 93 7.88 -21.08 8.29
C VAL A 93 6.78 -21.84 7.56
N ASN A 94 7.14 -22.82 6.73
CA ASN A 94 6.20 -23.61 5.94
C ASN A 94 5.20 -22.75 5.14
N ASP A 95 5.72 -21.76 4.40
CA ASP A 95 4.95 -20.76 3.63
C ASP A 95 3.99 -19.88 4.45
N LEU A 96 4.02 -19.98 5.77
CA LEU A 96 3.30 -19.09 6.68
C LEU A 96 4.20 -17.95 7.10
N ILE A 97 3.74 -16.71 6.87
CA ILE A 97 4.42 -15.49 7.27
C ILE A 97 3.87 -15.06 8.63
N SER A 98 4.74 -14.85 9.61
CA SER A 98 4.44 -14.20 10.88
C SER A 98 5.13 -12.84 10.93
N ILE A 99 4.39 -11.79 11.29
CA ILE A 99 4.90 -10.42 11.40
C ILE A 99 4.90 -10.02 12.87
N TYR A 100 6.04 -9.51 13.33
CA TYR A 100 6.25 -9.05 14.69
C TYR A 100 6.49 -7.55 14.68
N VAL A 101 5.74 -6.82 15.51
CA VAL A 101 5.97 -5.38 15.74
C VAL A 101 6.02 -5.13 17.23
N GLN A 102 7.16 -4.66 17.72
CA GLN A 102 7.35 -4.28 19.11
C GLN A 102 7.38 -2.76 19.24
N ILE A 103 6.38 -2.20 19.90
CA ILE A 103 6.38 -0.78 20.27
C ILE A 103 7.20 -0.63 21.55
N LEU A 104 8.32 0.10 21.46
CA LEU A 104 9.25 0.25 22.57
C LEU A 104 8.89 1.46 23.42
N SER A 105 8.94 2.66 22.85
CA SER A 105 8.70 3.91 23.57
C SER A 105 8.35 5.04 22.62
N CYS A 106 7.83 6.13 23.19
CA CYS A 106 7.84 7.43 22.52
C CYS A 106 8.63 8.44 23.34
N ARG A 107 9.09 9.51 22.69
CA ARG A 107 9.78 10.64 23.33
C ARG A 107 9.23 11.96 22.85
N ASP A 108 9.27 12.95 23.74
CA ASP A 108 8.92 14.34 23.44
C ASP A 108 7.54 14.52 22.78
N LEU A 109 6.56 13.72 23.19
CA LEU A 109 5.19 13.85 22.71
C LEU A 109 4.61 15.22 23.06
N PRO A 110 3.72 15.79 22.23
CA PRO A 110 3.07 17.05 22.52
C PRO A 110 2.18 16.94 23.76
N LYS A 111 2.09 18.04 24.51
CA LYS A 111 1.17 18.19 25.64
C LYS A 111 -0.24 18.41 25.12
N MET A 112 -1.12 17.44 25.33
CA MET A 112 -2.51 17.53 24.86
C MET A 112 -3.50 17.81 25.99
N ASP A 113 -3.12 17.57 27.26
CA ASP A 113 -3.98 17.79 28.41
C ASP A 113 -3.67 19.08 29.17
N TYR A 114 -4.68 19.61 29.87
CA TYR A 114 -4.62 20.87 30.65
C TYR A 114 -3.46 20.91 31.67
N PHE A 115 -3.11 19.76 32.26
CA PHE A 115 -2.01 19.67 33.24
C PHE A 115 -0.61 19.56 32.61
N GLY A 116 -0.49 19.72 31.29
CA GLY A 116 0.78 19.76 30.59
C GLY A 116 1.44 18.38 30.40
N ALA A 117 0.63 17.32 30.33
CA ALA A 117 1.03 15.97 29.98
C ALA A 117 0.06 15.39 28.92
N SER A 118 0.20 14.11 28.60
CA SER A 118 -0.70 13.36 27.72
C SER A 118 -0.91 11.95 28.28
N ASP A 119 -1.95 11.27 27.81
CA ASP A 119 -2.23 9.85 28.08
C ASP A 119 -1.97 9.00 26.82
N PRO A 120 -0.70 8.82 26.39
CA PRO A 120 -0.38 8.22 25.11
C PRO A 120 -0.71 6.72 25.02
N TYR A 121 -1.04 6.31 23.80
CA TYR A 121 -1.15 4.94 23.32
C TYR A 121 -0.81 4.92 21.83
N VAL A 122 -0.49 3.74 21.29
CA VAL A 122 -0.19 3.53 19.87
C VAL A 122 -1.23 2.59 19.27
N ILE A 123 -1.76 2.95 18.11
CA ILE A 123 -2.61 2.08 17.28
C ILE A 123 -1.76 1.50 16.15
N LEU A 124 -1.94 0.23 15.85
CA LEU A 124 -1.33 -0.50 14.75
C LEU A 124 -2.43 -1.05 13.85
N GLU A 125 -2.30 -0.85 12.54
CA GLU A 125 -3.20 -1.39 11.53
C GLU A 125 -2.41 -2.13 10.46
N LEU A 126 -2.88 -3.32 10.09
CA LEU A 126 -2.33 -4.07 8.96
C LEU A 126 -3.13 -3.73 7.70
N LEU A 127 -2.47 -3.06 6.75
CA LEU A 127 -3.09 -2.60 5.51
C LEU A 127 -2.64 -3.47 4.31
N PRO A 128 -3.53 -3.75 3.33
CA PRO A 128 -4.95 -3.41 3.31
C PRO A 128 -5.75 -4.32 4.26
N SER A 129 -6.58 -3.75 5.12
CA SER A 129 -7.37 -4.54 6.09
C SER A 129 -8.35 -5.52 5.43
N THR A 130 -8.76 -5.24 4.19
CA THR A 130 -9.61 -6.13 3.36
C THR A 130 -8.94 -7.45 3.00
N LEU A 131 -7.60 -7.49 2.92
CA LEU A 131 -6.86 -8.73 2.61
C LEU A 131 -6.69 -9.63 3.83
N TYR A 132 -6.95 -9.11 5.04
CA TYR A 132 -6.77 -9.82 6.30
C TYR A 132 -8.06 -9.85 7.13
N PRO A 133 -9.19 -10.35 6.60
CA PRO A 133 -10.51 -10.24 7.24
C PRO A 133 -10.65 -11.00 8.55
N LYS A 134 -9.73 -11.95 8.82
CA LYS A 134 -9.68 -12.73 10.07
C LYS A 134 -8.83 -12.07 11.16
N ARG A 135 -8.16 -10.96 10.86
CA ARG A 135 -7.34 -10.21 11.81
C ARG A 135 -8.13 -9.01 12.35
N PRO A 136 -7.83 -8.55 13.57
CA PRO A 136 -8.36 -7.27 14.04
C PRO A 136 -8.01 -6.15 13.04
N LYS A 137 -8.94 -5.22 12.83
CA LYS A 137 -8.68 -4.06 11.96
C LYS A 137 -7.58 -3.17 12.54
N GLU A 138 -7.60 -3.02 13.85
CA GLU A 138 -6.64 -2.26 14.63
C GLU A 138 -6.29 -3.02 15.91
N GLU A 139 -5.05 -2.88 16.36
CA GLU A 139 -4.59 -3.27 17.69
C GLU A 139 -3.98 -2.07 18.38
N LYS A 140 -4.04 -2.02 19.71
CA LYS A 140 -3.55 -0.87 20.46
C LYS A 140 -2.74 -1.26 21.68
N THR A 141 -1.79 -0.40 22.04
CA THR A 141 -1.09 -0.54 23.31
C THR A 141 -2.02 -0.24 24.48
N SER A 142 -1.59 -0.63 25.68
CA SER A 142 -2.13 -0.03 26.89
C SER A 142 -1.87 1.48 26.89
N THR A 143 -2.77 2.24 27.52
CA THR A 143 -2.61 3.68 27.71
C THR A 143 -1.74 3.94 28.93
N ILE A 144 -0.67 4.71 28.77
CA ILE A 144 0.17 5.14 29.89
C ILE A 144 -0.24 6.55 30.28
N LYS A 145 -0.59 6.75 31.56
CA LYS A 145 -1.16 8.00 32.03
C LYS A 145 -0.11 9.07 32.27
N ARG A 146 -0.46 10.31 31.92
CA ARG A 146 0.22 11.54 32.33
C ARG A 146 1.74 11.54 32.05
N THR A 147 2.12 11.20 30.83
CA THR A 147 3.52 11.19 30.37
C THR A 147 3.66 11.65 28.92
N LEU A 148 4.79 12.28 28.60
CA LEU A 148 5.19 12.61 27.22
C LEU A 148 6.28 11.65 26.69
N ASN A 149 6.75 10.75 27.54
CA ASN A 149 7.81 9.78 27.25
C ASN A 149 7.38 8.37 27.70
N PRO A 150 6.32 7.79 27.10
CA PRO A 150 5.83 6.47 27.48
C PRO A 150 6.81 5.37 27.09
N GLU A 151 6.94 4.35 27.94
CA GLU A 151 7.61 3.09 27.63
C GLU A 151 6.58 1.97 27.56
N PHE A 152 6.32 1.46 26.36
CA PHE A 152 5.31 0.43 26.13
C PHE A 152 5.89 -0.99 26.23
N ASN A 153 7.04 -1.22 25.57
CA ASN A 153 7.66 -2.54 25.40
C ASN A 153 6.68 -3.67 24.97
N GLN A 154 5.62 -3.32 24.24
CA GLN A 154 4.53 -4.23 23.88
C GLN A 154 4.77 -4.85 22.50
N LEU A 155 4.68 -6.17 22.42
CA LEU A 155 4.83 -6.94 21.18
C LEU A 155 3.46 -7.31 20.61
N PHE A 156 3.29 -7.07 19.31
CA PHE A 156 2.15 -7.49 18.49
C PHE A 156 2.61 -8.53 17.48
N GLN A 157 1.75 -9.51 17.20
CA GLN A 157 2.01 -10.58 16.24
C GLN A 157 0.79 -10.78 15.34
N TRP A 158 1.01 -10.73 14.03
CA TRP A 158 0.06 -11.19 13.02
C TRP A 158 0.57 -12.48 12.42
#